data_AF-A0A933HV37-F1
#
_entry.id   AF-A0A933HV37-F1
#
_cell.length_a   1.000
_cell.length_b   1.000
_cell.length_c   1.000
_cell.angle_alpha   90.00
_cell.angle_beta   90.00
_cell.angle_gamma   90.00
#
_symmetry.space_group_name_H-M   'P 1'
#
loop_
_entity.id
_entity.type
_entity.pdbx_description
1 polymer ?
#
loop_
_entity_poly.entity_id
_entity_poly.type
_entity_poly.pdbx_seq_one_letter_code
_entity_poly.pdbx_strand_id
1 'polypeptide(L)'
;MFIDDFIWLPAIADKIQIKHNLTPEEVEEIFFNQPKFRKVEEGLRNGEDVFAATGQTDTGKYLVVFFIRKANNVALIISARTMDKRERRRYGKK
;
A
#
# COMPACT_ATOMS: atom_id res chain seq x y z
N MET A 1 9.60 5.23 8.60
CA MET A 1 8.22 5.69 8.37
C MET A 1 7.29 4.67 9.00
N PHE A 2 6.22 5.12 9.63
CA PHE A 2 5.24 4.27 10.32
C PHE A 2 3.84 4.73 9.90
N ILE A 3 2.93 3.78 9.72
CA ILE A 3 1.52 3.98 9.36
C ILE A 3 0.70 3.06 10.25
N ASP A 4 -0.28 3.61 10.96
CA ASP A 4 -1.15 2.91 11.92
C ASP A 4 -2.64 3.19 11.71
N ASP A 5 -2.98 4.21 10.92
CA ASP A 5 -4.35 4.56 10.55
C ASP A 5 -4.55 4.58 9.03
N PHE A 6 -5.74 4.18 8.59
CA PHE A 6 -6.06 4.04 7.16
C PHE A 6 -7.36 4.75 6.81
N ILE A 7 -7.34 5.50 5.71
CA ILE A 7 -8.52 6.08 5.10
C ILE A 7 -8.83 5.33 3.82
N TRP A 8 -10.06 4.81 3.77
CA TRP A 8 -10.61 4.12 2.61
C TRP A 8 -11.74 4.92 1.99
N LEU A 9 -11.62 5.19 0.69
CA LEU A 9 -12.75 5.62 -0.12
C LEU A 9 -13.51 4.38 -0.59
N PRO A 10 -14.84 4.27 -0.38
CA PRO A 10 -15.61 3.08 -0.75
C PRO A 10 -15.39 2.64 -2.20
N ALA A 11 -15.41 3.59 -3.14
CA ALA A 11 -15.17 3.31 -4.55
C ALA A 11 -13.76 2.73 -4.85
N ILE A 12 -12.75 3.06 -4.02
CA ILE A 12 -11.40 2.50 -4.14
C ILE A 12 -11.34 1.10 -3.56
N ALA A 13 -11.94 0.88 -2.38
CA ALA A 13 -12.06 -0.44 -1.77
C ALA A 13 -12.77 -1.42 -2.71
N ASP A 14 -13.93 -1.04 -3.24
CA ASP A 14 -14.71 -1.85 -4.19
C ASP A 14 -13.90 -2.16 -5.45
N LYS A 15 -13.22 -1.15 -6.01
CA LYS A 15 -12.38 -1.33 -7.20
C LYS A 15 -11.25 -2.32 -6.94
N ILE A 16 -10.59 -2.25 -5.78
CA ILE A 16 -9.50 -3.15 -5.41
C ILE A 16 -10.03 -4.57 -5.22
N GLN A 17 -11.14 -4.73 -4.51
CA GLN A 17 -11.78 -6.03 -4.32
C GLN A 17 -12.15 -6.67 -5.67
N ILE A 18 -12.82 -5.92 -6.57
CA ILE A 18 -13.26 -6.44 -7.87
C ILE A 18 -12.08 -6.77 -8.78
N LYS A 19 -11.05 -5.92 -8.84
CA LYS A 19 -9.94 -6.08 -9.81
C LYS A 19 -8.81 -6.98 -9.32
N HIS A 20 -8.60 -7.05 -8.01
CA HIS A 20 -7.43 -7.69 -7.41
C HIS A 20 -7.79 -8.73 -6.36
N ASN A 21 -9.06 -8.85 -5.97
CA ASN A 21 -9.54 -9.78 -4.95
C ASN A 21 -8.74 -9.64 -3.65
N LEU A 22 -8.56 -8.39 -3.23
CA LEU A 22 -7.91 -7.99 -1.99
C LEU A 22 -8.93 -7.23 -1.13
N THR A 23 -9.01 -7.61 0.14
CA THR A 23 -9.83 -6.87 1.12
C THR A 23 -9.02 -5.72 1.72
N PRO A 24 -9.68 -4.72 2.33
CA PRO A 24 -8.97 -3.68 3.09
C PRO A 24 -8.01 -4.24 4.13
N GLU A 25 -8.41 -5.29 4.84
CA GLU A 25 -7.60 -5.93 5.89
C GLU A 25 -6.30 -6.52 5.31
N GLU A 26 -6.37 -7.26 4.19
CA GLU A 26 -5.17 -7.79 3.53
C GLU A 26 -4.22 -6.67 3.05
N VAL A 27 -4.78 -5.51 2.69
CA VAL A 27 -3.99 -4.35 2.29
C VAL A 27 -3.31 -3.69 3.48
N GLU A 28 -3.96 -3.67 4.64
CA GLU A 28 -3.43 -3.10 5.88
C GLU A 28 -2.35 -3.97 6.52
N GLU A 29 -2.49 -5.31 6.46
CA GLU A 29 -1.51 -6.27 7.00
C GLU A 29 -0.07 -5.97 6.57
N ILE A 30 0.14 -5.57 5.31
CA ILE A 30 1.49 -5.35 4.78
C ILE A 30 2.22 -4.17 5.45
N PHE A 31 1.49 -3.25 6.08
CA PHE A 31 2.04 -2.10 6.82
C PHE A 31 2.54 -2.49 8.21
N PHE A 32 2.02 -3.59 8.78
CA PHE A 32 2.40 -4.05 10.12
C PHE A 32 3.49 -5.12 10.11
N ASN A 33 3.62 -5.87 9.01
CA ASN A 33 4.61 -6.94 8.91
C ASN A 33 6.04 -6.44 8.68
N GLN A 34 6.41 -6.22 7.41
CA GLN A 34 7.73 -5.71 7.03
C GLN A 34 7.60 -4.80 5.79
N PRO A 35 6.97 -3.62 5.95
CA PRO A 35 6.76 -2.72 4.83
C PRO A 35 8.07 -2.13 4.34
N LYS A 36 8.25 -2.14 3.02
CA LYS A 36 9.25 -1.32 2.33
C LYS A 36 8.52 -0.15 1.67
N PHE A 37 8.80 1.06 2.15
CA PHE A 37 8.24 2.30 1.62
C PHE A 37 9.16 2.93 0.57
N ARG A 38 8.56 3.44 -0.51
CA ARG A 38 9.25 4.18 -1.57
C ARG A 38 8.41 5.39 -1.97
N LYS A 39 9.01 6.58 -2.00
CA LYS A 39 8.36 7.77 -2.60
C LYS A 39 8.24 7.54 -4.10
N VAL A 40 7.04 7.70 -4.65
CA VAL A 40 6.74 7.47 -6.08
C VAL A 40 6.70 8.80 -6.81
N GLU A 41 6.00 9.77 -6.24
CA GLU A 41 5.77 11.08 -6.86
C GLU A 41 5.68 12.16 -5.77
N GLU A 42 6.13 13.37 -6.10
CA GLU A 42 5.93 14.52 -5.23
C GLU A 42 4.52 15.07 -5.43
N GLY A 43 3.80 15.31 -4.34
CA GLY A 43 2.50 15.94 -4.40
C GLY A 43 2.63 17.39 -4.88
N LEU A 44 1.62 17.89 -5.61
CA LEU A 44 1.54 19.31 -5.96
C LEU A 44 1.39 20.21 -4.72
N ARG A 45 1.04 19.64 -3.57
CA ARG A 45 0.90 20.32 -2.27
C ARG A 45 1.61 19.51 -1.18
N ASN A 46 2.05 20.20 -0.13
CA ASN A 46 2.58 19.56 1.07
C ASN A 46 1.55 18.58 1.66
N GLY A 47 1.96 17.33 1.88
CA GLY A 47 1.08 16.27 2.40
C GLY A 47 0.25 15.53 1.33
N GLU A 48 0.61 15.68 0.06
CA GLU A 48 0.04 14.92 -1.06
C GLU A 48 1.04 14.00 -1.77
N ASP A 49 2.24 13.84 -1.20
CA ASP A 49 3.25 12.91 -1.70
C ASP A 49 2.68 11.48 -1.80
N VAL A 50 2.89 10.87 -2.96
CA VAL A 50 2.46 9.49 -3.22
C VAL A 50 3.59 8.54 -2.86
N PHE A 51 3.27 7.59 -2.00
CA PHE A 51 4.16 6.52 -1.59
C PHE A 51 3.65 5.17 -2.10
N ALA A 52 4.59 4.25 -2.32
CA ALA A 52 4.33 2.84 -2.48
C ALA A 52 4.83 2.10 -1.23
N ALA A 53 3.94 1.35 -0.58
CA ALA A 53 4.29 0.31 0.37
C ALA A 53 4.36 -1.02 -0.38
N THR A 54 5.38 -1.80 -0.08
CA THR A 54 5.55 -3.16 -0.59
C THR A 54 5.76 -4.09 0.57
N GLY A 55 5.06 -5.21 0.61
CA GLY A 55 5.10 -6.11 1.75
C GLY A 55 4.41 -7.43 1.48
N GLN A 56 4.33 -8.25 2.52
CA GLN A 56 3.70 -9.56 2.48
C GLN A 56 2.57 -9.62 3.51
N THR A 57 1.42 -10.14 3.10
CA THR A 57 0.27 -10.43 3.97
C THR A 57 0.56 -11.62 4.87
N ASP A 58 -0.27 -11.84 5.88
CA ASP A 58 -0.15 -12.98 6.79
C ASP A 58 -0.35 -14.31 6.07
N THR A 59 -1.18 -14.30 5.04
CA THR A 59 -1.41 -15.42 4.12
C THR A 59 -0.29 -15.61 3.08
N GLY A 60 0.72 -14.76 3.08
CA GLY A 60 1.90 -14.88 2.23
C GLY A 60 1.80 -14.22 0.86
N LYS A 61 0.73 -13.45 0.56
CA LYS A 61 0.58 -12.69 -0.68
C LYS A 61 1.52 -11.47 -0.66
N TYR A 62 2.24 -11.25 -1.74
CA TYR A 62 3.09 -10.07 -1.89
C TYR A 62 2.29 -8.95 -2.55
N LEU A 63 2.13 -7.82 -1.88
CA LEU A 63 1.34 -6.69 -2.36
C LEU A 63 2.19 -5.44 -2.57
N VAL A 64 1.77 -4.64 -3.55
CA VAL A 64 2.17 -3.23 -3.67
C VAL A 64 0.93 -2.37 -3.46
N VAL A 65 1.05 -1.43 -2.54
CA VAL A 65 -0.03 -0.52 -2.12
C VAL A 65 0.45 0.89 -2.36
N PHE A 66 -0.32 1.65 -3.14
CA PHE A 66 -0.09 3.07 -3.36
C PHE A 66 -0.99 3.85 -2.41
N PHE A 67 -0.41 4.83 -1.74
CA PHE A 67 -1.12 5.65 -0.77
C PHE A 67 -0.55 7.06 -0.70
N ILE A 68 -1.39 8.00 -0.27
CA ILE A 68 -0.96 9.35 0.08
C ILE A 68 -0.71 9.37 1.58
N ARG A 69 0.47 9.82 1.99
CA ARG A 69 0.78 10.00 3.41
C ARG A 69 0.15 11.31 3.91
N LYS A 70 -0.79 11.19 4.85
CA LYS A 70 -1.37 12.33 5.57
C LYS A 70 -0.62 12.56 6.88
N ALA A 71 -1.01 13.59 7.63
CA ALA A 71 -0.47 13.85 8.96
C ALA A 71 -0.76 12.66 9.91
N ASN A 72 -0.06 12.61 11.04
CA ASN A 72 -0.30 11.62 12.11
C ASN A 72 -0.25 10.16 11.64
N ASN A 73 0.68 9.82 10.73
CA ASN A 73 0.87 8.44 10.24
C ASN A 73 -0.35 7.82 9.54
N VAL A 74 -1.27 8.65 9.04
CA VAL A 74 -2.44 8.17 8.31
C VAL A 74 -2.10 7.91 6.84
N ALA A 75 -2.54 6.77 6.30
CA ALA A 75 -2.45 6.45 4.88
C ALA A 75 -3.82 6.54 4.20
N LEU A 76 -3.94 7.42 3.20
CA LEU A 76 -5.08 7.39 2.28
C LEU A 76 -4.77 6.41 1.15
N ILE A 77 -5.46 5.27 1.14
CA ILE A 77 -5.23 4.23 0.14
C ILE A 77 -5.81 4.67 -1.21
N ILE A 78 -4.98 4.67 -2.25
CA ILE A 78 -5.38 5.04 -3.61
C ILE A 78 -5.44 3.84 -4.57
N SER A 79 -4.65 2.79 -4.31
CA SER A 79 -4.63 1.56 -5.09
C SER A 79 -3.88 0.46 -4.35
N ALA A 80 -4.26 -0.80 -4.54
CA ALA A 80 -3.50 -1.95 -4.07
C ALA A 80 -3.62 -3.09 -5.08
N ARG A 81 -2.52 -3.85 -5.26
CA ARG A 81 -2.51 -5.05 -6.11
C ARG A 81 -1.44 -6.03 -5.69
N THR A 82 -1.60 -7.28 -6.13
CA THR A 82 -0.58 -8.30 -6.04
C THR A 82 0.65 -7.92 -6.87
N MET A 83 1.84 -8.14 -6.31
CA MET A 83 3.12 -7.98 -7.02
C MET A 83 3.29 -9.03 -8.12
N ASP A 84 3.87 -8.60 -9.24
CA ASP A 84 4.33 -9.51 -10.28
C ASP A 84 5.64 -10.23 -9.89
N LYS A 85 6.09 -11.18 -10.72
CA LYS A 85 7.32 -11.97 -10.44
C LYS A 85 8.57 -11.10 -10.35
N ARG A 86 8.66 -9.99 -11.11
CA ARG A 86 9.82 -9.09 -11.11
C ARG A 86 9.84 -8.24 -9.84
N GLU A 87 8.68 -7.74 -9.43
CA GLU A 87 8.48 -6.97 -8.21
C GLU A 87 8.78 -7.82 -6.97
N ARG A 88 8.27 -9.05 -6.90
CA ARG A 88 8.60 -10.00 -5.81
C ARG A 88 10.10 -10.25 -5.68
N ARG A 89 10.79 -10.44 -6.82
CA ARG A 89 12.25 -10.61 -6.84
C ARG A 89 13.01 -9.38 -6.32
N ARG A 90 12.51 -8.17 -6.60
CA ARG A 90 13.09 -6.94 -6.04
C ARG A 90 12.79 -6.80 -4.55
N TYR A 91 11.59 -7.17 -4.11
CA TYR A 91 11.23 -7.14 -2.69
C TYR A 91 12.14 -8.04 -1.85
N GLY A 92 12.47 -9.25 -2.34
CA GLY A 92 13.37 -10.18 -1.64
C GLY A 92 14.86 -9.80 -1.66
N LYS A 93 15.27 -8.80 -2.45
CA LYS A 93 16.64 -8.28 -2.42
C LYS A 93 16.74 -7.19 -1.34
N LYS A 94 17.66 -7.39 -0.39
CA LYS A 94 18.06 -6.38 0.60
C LYS A 94 19.01 -5.37 -0.06
#